data_AF-A0A523E7J9-F1
#
_entry.id   AF-A0A523E7J9-F1
#
_cell.length_a   1.000
_cell.length_b   1.000
_cell.length_c   1.000
_cell.angle_alpha   90.00
_cell.angle_beta   90.00
_cell.angle_gamma   90.00
#
_symmetry.space_group_name_H-M   'P 1'
#
loop_
_entity.id
_entity.type
_entity.pdbx_description
1 polymer ?
#
loop_
_entity_poly.entity_id
_entity_poly.type
_entity_poly.pdbx_seq_one_letter_code
_entity_poly.pdbx_strand_id
1 'polypeptide(L)'
;MRTTVTLDADVEQLLREAMQRGRKSFKEALNEAVRRGLRGTEGDRDPAFVVNARPMRLRPGIDPAEVRDLDDELELEEFLRKTRAFDTRQ
;
A
#
# COMPACT_ATOMS: atom_id res chain seq x y z
N MET A 1 17.02 -7.68 33.05
CA MET A 1 18.39 -8.12 33.38
C MET A 1 19.37 -7.02 33.03
N ARG A 2 20.39 -6.79 33.85
CA ARG A 2 21.52 -5.91 33.52
C ARG A 2 22.62 -6.79 32.93
N THR A 3 23.00 -6.52 31.69
CA THR A 3 24.06 -7.22 30.97
C THR A 3 24.96 -6.18 30.34
N THR A 4 26.27 -6.42 30.39
CA THR A 4 27.26 -5.63 29.66
C THR A 4 27.63 -6.42 28.41
N VAL A 5 27.55 -5.78 27.24
CA VAL A 5 27.84 -6.40 25.94
C VAL A 5 28.85 -5.51 25.25
N THR A 6 29.93 -6.10 24.75
CA THR A 6 30.94 -5.42 23.92
C THR A 6 30.47 -5.48 22.47
N LEU A 7 30.46 -4.34 21.79
CA LEU A 7 30.06 -4.24 20.38
C LEU A 7 31.26 -3.75 19.56
N ASP A 8 31.40 -4.30 18.35
CA ASP A 8 32.32 -3.77 17.36
C ASP A 8 31.82 -2.41 16.84
N ALA A 9 32.73 -1.59 16.29
CA ALA A 9 32.44 -0.21 15.90
C ALA A 9 31.36 -0.11 14.80
N ASP A 10 31.31 -1.09 13.89
CA ASP A 10 30.29 -1.21 12.85
C ASP A 10 28.92 -1.55 13.44
N VAL A 11 28.85 -2.49 14.40
CA VAL A 11 27.62 -2.88 15.07
C VAL A 11 27.06 -1.72 15.90
N GLU A 12 27.92 -0.96 16.58
CA GLU A 12 27.49 0.24 17.30
C GLU A 12 26.84 1.26 16.37
N GLN A 13 27.44 1.51 15.19
CA GLN A 13 26.91 2.42 14.20
C GLN A 13 25.55 1.96 13.65
N LEU A 14 25.44 0.68 13.29
CA LEU A 14 24.17 0.08 12.83
C LEU A 14 23.06 0.20 13.88
N LEU A 15 23.43 0.04 15.16
CA LEU A 15 22.48 0.12 16.26
C LEU A 15 22.01 1.57 16.48
N ARG A 16 22.91 2.56 16.37
CA ARG A 16 22.55 3.98 16.44
C ARG A 16 21.57 4.37 15.33
N GLU A 17 21.78 3.88 14.11
CA GLU A 17 20.87 4.10 12.99
C GLU A 17 19.50 3.44 13.22
N ALA A 18 19.48 2.22 13.76
CA ALA A 18 18.23 1.54 14.12
C ALA A 18 17.45 2.30 15.20
N MET A 19 18.15 2.85 16.20
CA MET A 19 17.54 3.70 17.24
C MET A 19 16.91 4.96 16.65
N GLN A 20 17.62 5.65 15.73
CA GLN A 20 17.12 6.86 15.08
C GLN A 20 15.89 6.58 14.20
N ARG A 21 15.96 5.54 13.35
CA ARG A 21 14.85 5.14 12.48
C ARG A 21 13.61 4.71 13.25
N GLY A 22 13.80 3.93 14.31
CA GLY A 22 12.71 3.39 15.11
C GLY A 22 12.22 4.28 16.25
N ARG A 23 12.95 5.37 16.58
CA ARG A 23 12.78 6.15 17.83
C ARG A 23 12.77 5.26 19.08
N LYS A 24 13.69 4.28 19.12
CA LYS A 24 13.78 3.26 20.18
C LYS A 24 14.99 3.51 21.08
N SER A 25 14.89 3.07 22.33
CA SER A 25 16.04 3.05 23.23
C SER A 25 17.09 2.04 22.77
N PHE A 26 18.34 2.22 23.21
CA PHE A 26 19.46 1.30 22.91
C PHE A 26 19.11 -0.16 23.26
N LYS A 27 18.50 -0.37 24.43
CA LYS A 27 18.09 -1.69 24.89
C LYS A 27 17.05 -2.32 23.98
N GLU A 28 16.06 -1.55 23.53
CA GLU A 28 15.01 -2.06 22.64
C GLU A 28 15.60 -2.44 21.28
N ALA A 29 16.38 -1.54 20.70
CA ALA A 29 17.04 -1.78 19.42
C ALA A 29 17.96 -3.01 19.46
N LEU A 30 18.75 -3.17 20.53
CA LEU A 30 19.68 -4.30 20.67
C LEU A 30 18.92 -5.63 20.81
N ASN A 31 17.93 -5.67 21.69
CA ASN A 31 17.16 -6.89 21.91
C ASN A 31 16.35 -7.28 20.67
N GLU A 32 15.80 -6.33 19.93
CA GLU A 32 15.09 -6.59 18.68
C GLU A 32 16.02 -7.13 17.60
N ALA A 33 17.20 -6.53 17.42
CA ALA A 33 18.20 -7.01 16.48
C ALA A 33 18.64 -8.45 16.80
N VAL A 34 18.95 -8.72 18.07
CA VAL A 34 19.32 -10.08 18.53
C VAL A 34 18.17 -11.07 18.35
N ARG A 35 16.93 -10.69 18.70
CA ARG A 35 15.77 -11.56 18.50
C ARG A 35 15.55 -11.87 17.02
N ARG A 36 15.67 -10.89 16.13
CA ARG A 36 15.53 -11.08 14.68
C ARG A 36 16.64 -11.97 14.13
N GLY A 37 17.88 -11.77 14.57
CA GLY A 37 19.03 -12.58 14.14
C GLY A 37 18.96 -14.03 14.62
N LEU A 38 18.57 -14.26 15.87
CA LEU A 38 18.54 -15.61 16.46
C LEU A 38 17.27 -16.41 16.12
N ARG A 39 16.17 -15.76 15.75
CA ARG A 39 14.95 -16.46 15.31
C ARG A 39 15.07 -17.05 13.90
N GLY A 40 16.13 -16.72 13.16
CA GLY A 40 16.27 -17.08 11.75
C GLY A 40 15.25 -16.31 10.88
N THR A 41 15.59 -16.10 9.62
CA THR A 41 14.70 -15.47 8.62
C THR A 41 13.52 -16.37 8.22
N GLU A 42 13.36 -17.52 8.86
CA GLU A 42 12.34 -18.52 8.52
C GLU A 42 10.91 -18.05 8.86
N GLY A 43 10.75 -17.07 9.75
CA GLY A 43 9.44 -16.61 10.21
C GLY A 43 8.87 -15.35 9.55
N ASP A 44 9.61 -14.66 8.68
CA ASP A 44 9.24 -13.32 8.17
C ASP A 44 9.19 -13.27 6.63
N ARG A 45 8.98 -14.41 5.98
CA ARG A 45 8.49 -14.38 4.59
C ARG A 45 7.00 -14.09 4.66
N ASP A 46 6.65 -12.81 4.58
CA ASP A 46 5.28 -12.45 4.25
C ASP A 46 4.85 -13.30 3.04
N PRO A 47 3.67 -13.93 3.08
CA PRO A 47 3.20 -14.71 1.96
C PRO A 47 3.22 -13.83 0.71
N ALA A 48 3.63 -14.40 -0.42
CA ALA A 48 3.67 -13.68 -1.68
C ALA A 48 2.33 -12.96 -1.89
N PHE A 49 2.36 -11.69 -2.28
CA PHE A 49 1.15 -10.94 -2.58
C PHE A 49 0.37 -11.65 -3.69
N VAL A 50 -0.87 -12.07 -3.38
CA VAL A 50 -1.76 -12.72 -4.34
C VAL A 50 -2.93 -11.79 -4.66
N VAL A 51 -3.11 -11.49 -5.95
CA VAL A 51 -4.28 -10.75 -6.44
C VAL A 51 -5.48 -11.69 -6.53
N ASN A 52 -6.48 -11.45 -5.69
CA ASN A 52 -7.76 -12.16 -5.76
C ASN A 52 -8.74 -11.39 -6.65
N ALA A 53 -8.76 -11.72 -7.94
CA ALA A 53 -9.69 -11.12 -8.90
C ALA A 53 -11.15 -11.43 -8.52
N ARG A 54 -12.05 -10.46 -8.73
CA ARG A 54 -13.49 -10.62 -8.53
C ARG A 54 -14.23 -10.37 -9.84
N PRO A 55 -15.33 -11.09 -10.13
CA PRO A 55 -16.12 -10.84 -11.31
C PRO A 55 -16.82 -9.48 -11.20
N MET A 56 -16.41 -8.52 -12.04
CA MET A 56 -16.98 -7.15 -12.02
C MET A 56 -18.30 -7.03 -12.81
N ARG A 57 -18.63 -8.01 -13.66
CA ARG A 57 -19.84 -8.02 -14.52
C ARG A 57 -20.04 -6.73 -15.34
N LEU A 58 -18.94 -6.09 -15.75
CA LEU A 58 -19.00 -4.90 -16.59
C LEU A 58 -19.49 -5.27 -18.00
N ARG A 59 -20.16 -4.32 -18.64
CA ARG A 59 -20.52 -4.46 -20.06
C ARG A 59 -19.24 -4.44 -20.90
N PRO A 60 -19.18 -5.21 -22.00
CA PRO A 60 -18.05 -5.16 -22.93
C PRO A 60 -17.81 -3.73 -23.41
N GLY A 61 -16.55 -3.31 -23.48
CA GLY A 61 -16.15 -1.96 -23.86
C GLY A 61 -16.04 -0.95 -22.72
N ILE A 62 -16.44 -1.31 -21.49
CA ILE A 62 -16.22 -0.47 -20.30
C ILE A 62 -14.89 -0.83 -19.65
N ASP A 63 -13.98 0.13 -19.61
CA ASP A 63 -12.75 0.04 -18.82
C ASP A 63 -13.01 0.53 -17.37
N PRO A 64 -12.87 -0.33 -16.35
CA PRO A 64 -13.01 0.09 -14.96
C PRO A 64 -11.96 1.09 -14.48
N ALA A 65 -10.84 1.25 -15.19
CA ALA A 65 -9.85 2.28 -14.87
C ALA A 65 -10.29 3.68 -15.34
N GLU A 66 -11.17 3.76 -16.34
CA GLU A 66 -11.60 5.01 -16.99
C GLU A 66 -13.13 5.23 -16.87
N VAL A 67 -13.68 4.96 -15.68
CA VAL A 67 -15.13 5.12 -15.42
C VAL A 67 -15.61 6.55 -15.62
N ARG A 68 -14.72 7.54 -15.45
CA ARG A 68 -15.02 8.96 -15.69
C ARG A 68 -15.43 9.23 -17.14
N ASP A 69 -14.74 8.62 -18.10
CA ASP A 69 -15.01 8.89 -19.52
C ASP A 69 -16.40 8.38 -19.92
N LEU A 70 -16.87 7.29 -19.29
CA LEU A 70 -18.24 6.80 -19.44
C LEU A 70 -19.27 7.77 -18.82
N ASP A 71 -18.94 8.40 -17.69
CA ASP A 71 -19.80 9.40 -17.05
C ASP A 71 -20.01 10.61 -17.95
N ASP A 72 -18.91 11.12 -18.53
CA ASP A 72 -18.92 12.24 -19.47
C ASP A 72 -19.77 11.94 -20.72
N GLU A 73 -19.66 10.72 -21.28
CA GLU A 73 -20.45 10.28 -22.43
C GLU A 73 -21.96 10.24 -22.10
N LEU A 74 -22.33 9.67 -20.95
CA LEU A 74 -23.72 9.60 -20.51
C LEU A 74 -24.32 10.99 -20.25
N GLU A 75 -23.56 11.91 -19.67
CA GLU A 75 -24.00 13.28 -19.46
C GLU A 75 -24.26 14.00 -20.79
N LEU A 76 -23.35 13.83 -21.76
CA LEU A 76 -23.50 14.42 -23.09
C LEU A 76 -24.73 13.87 -23.83
N GLU A 77 -24.94 12.55 -23.80
CA GLU A 77 -26.13 11.92 -24.40
C GLU A 77 -27.42 12.49 -23.81
N GLU A 78 -27.47 12.63 -22.48
CA GLU A 78 -28.63 13.14 -21.77
C GLU A 78 -28.90 14.62 -22.07
N PHE A 79 -27.84 15.43 -22.16
CA PHE A 79 -27.92 16.83 -22.58
C PHE A 79 -28.51 16.95 -24.00
N LEU A 80 -27.99 16.19 -24.95
CA LEU A 80 -28.48 16.18 -26.34
C LEU A 80 -29.96 15.74 -26.41
N ARG A 81 -30.33 14.72 -25.63
CA ARG A 81 -31.72 14.23 -25.55
C ARG A 81 -32.67 15.32 -25.09
N LYS A 82 -32.32 16.03 -24.01
CA LYS A 82 -33.13 17.13 -23.47
C LYS A 82 -33.24 18.28 -24.47
N THR A 83 -32.14 18.72 -25.05
CA THR A 83 -32.11 19.83 -26.01
C THR A 83 -33.01 19.54 -27.22
N ARG A 84 -32.92 18.33 -27.81
CA ARG A 84 -33.83 17.92 -28.90
C ARG A 84 -35.30 17.95 -28.48
N ALA A 85 -35.62 17.47 -27.27
CA ALA A 85 -36.98 17.46 -26.75
C ALA A 85 -37.53 18.86 -26.45
N PHE A 86 -36.67 19.83 -26.14
CA PHE A 86 -37.05 21.24 -26.01
C PHE A 86 -37.33 21.86 -27.38
N ASP A 87 -36.49 21.58 -28.38
CA ASP A 87 -36.67 22.09 -29.75
C ASP A 87 -37.95 21.54 -30.43
N THR A 88 -38.40 20.33 -30.06
CA THR A 88 -39.65 19.76 -30.61
C THR A 88 -40.93 20.28 -29.96
N ARG A 89 -40.83 21.08 -28.88
CA ARG A 89 -41.98 21.61 -28.11
C ARG A 89 -42.28 23.09 -28.40
N GLN A 90 -41.43 23.79 -29.16
CA GLN A 90 -41.78 25.08 -29.78
C GLN A 90 -42.40 24.87 -31.16
#